data_AF-A0A932ILP0-F1
#
_entry.id   AF-A0A932ILP0-F1
#
_cell.length_a   1.000
_cell.length_b   1.000
_cell.length_c   1.000
_cell.angle_alpha   90.00
_cell.angle_beta   90.00
_cell.angle_gamma   90.00
#
_symmetry.space_group_name_H-M   'P 1'
#
loop_
_entity.id
_entity.type
_entity.pdbx_description
1 polymer ?
#
loop_
_entity_poly.entity_id
_entity_poly.type
_entity_poly.pdbx_seq_one_letter_code
_entity_poly.pdbx_strand_id
1 'polypeptide(L)' 'MIAKELEATFKLAVQEARSRRHDMVCLEHLLFAFLRDAYAVEILRNCGVD' A
#
# COMPACT_ATOMS: atom_id res chain seq x y z
N MET A 1 -1.24 -10.41 -15.14
CA MET A 1 -0.38 -9.20 -15.21
C MET A 1 -0.96 -8.18 -14.26
N ILE A 2 -0.15 -7.57 -13.40
CA ILE A 2 -0.60 -6.55 -12.44
C ILE A 2 -0.55 -5.18 -13.13
N ALA A 3 -1.51 -4.30 -12.84
CA ALA A 3 -1.51 -2.92 -13.33
C ALA A 3 -0.28 -2.15 -12.83
N LYS A 4 0.27 -1.24 -13.64
CA LYS A 4 1.51 -0.51 -13.30
C LYS A 4 1.38 0.31 -12.03
N GLU A 5 0.20 0.88 -11.81
CA GLU A 5 -0.18 1.65 -10.64
C GLU A 5 -0.10 0.77 -9.38
N LEU A 6 -0.66 -0.44 -9.45
CA LEU A 6 -0.62 -1.40 -8.34
C LEU A 6 0.82 -1.90 -8.07
N GLU A 7 1.65 -2.02 -9.10
CA GLU A 7 3.07 -2.37 -8.95
C GLU A 7 3.84 -1.32 -8.14
N ALA A 8 3.54 -0.02 -8.33
CA ALA A 8 4.16 1.06 -7.57
C ALA A 8 3.80 0.99 -6.08
N THR A 9 2.53 0.74 -5.76
CA THR A 9 2.05 0.55 -4.38
C THR A 9 2.73 -0.64 -3.70
N PHE A 10 2.92 -1.75 -4.42
CA PHE A 10 3.63 -2.92 -3.89
C PHE A 10 5.11 -2.64 -3.63
N LYS A 11 5.78 -1.90 -4.54
CA LYS A 11 7.17 -1.46 -4.33
C LYS A 11 7.31 -0.62 -3.06
N LEU A 12 6.35 0.26 -2.81
CA LEU A 12 6.33 1.09 -1.61
C LEU A 12 6.15 0.26 -0.34
N ALA A 13 5.26 -0.73 -0.34
CA ALA A 13 5.09 -1.64 0.81
C ALA A 13 6.37 -2.44 1.12
N VAL A 14 7.09 -2.89 0.09
CA VAL A 14 8.39 -3.57 0.24
C VAL A 14 9.45 -2.61 0.81
N GLN A 15 9.49 -1.37 0.33
CA GLN A 15 10.40 -0.34 0.86
C GLN A 15 10.11 -0.03 2.32
N GLU A 16 8.84 0.03 2.72
CA GLU A 16 8.43 0.29 4.11
C GLU A 16 8.83 -0.86 5.04
N ALA A 17 8.62 -2.11 4.64
CA ALA A 17 9.07 -3.26 5.43
C ALA A 17 10.60 -3.27 5.59
N ARG A 18 11.34 -2.97 4.52
CA ARG A 18 12.81 -2.88 4.54
C ARG A 18 13.32 -1.75 5.41
N SER A 19 12.73 -0.56 5.33
CA SER A 19 13.16 0.60 6.12
C SER A 19 13.01 0.36 7.63
N ARG A 20 12.01 -0.43 8.00
CA ARG A 20 11.75 -0.85 9.39
C ARG A 20 12.51 -2.12 9.81
N ARG A 21 13.27 -2.73 8.90
CA ARG A 21 13.99 -4.00 9.11
C ARG A 21 13.06 -5.15 9.49
N HIS A 22 11.89 -5.21 8.86
CA HIS A 22 10.99 -6.34 9.00
C HIS A 22 11.36 -7.44 8.01
N ASP A 23 11.38 -8.68 8.51
CA ASP A 23 11.74 -9.86 7.71
C ASP A 23 10.68 -10.22 6.66
N MET A 24 9.44 -9.75 6.84
CA MET A 24 8.32 -10.03 5.95
C MET A 24 7.50 -8.78 5.64
N VAL A 25 6.92 -8.77 4.44
CA VAL A 25 5.90 -7.80 4.04
C VAL A 25 4.54 -8.33 4.49
N CYS A 26 4.00 -7.72 5.54
CA CYS A 26 2.65 -8.00 6.04
C CYS A 26 1.58 -7.09 5.41
N LEU A 27 0.30 -7.39 5.64
CA LEU A 27 -0.83 -6.62 5.11
C LEU A 27 -0.85 -5.16 5.58
N GLU A 28 -0.29 -4.87 6.75
CA GLU A 28 -0.19 -3.54 7.32
C GLU A 28 0.70 -2.62 6.46
N HIS A 29 1.76 -3.16 5.85
CA HIS A 29 2.61 -2.39 4.92
C HIS A 29 1.90 -2.10 3.61
N LEU A 30 1.09 -3.07 3.12
CA LEU A 30 0.26 -2.87 1.93
C LEU A 30 -0.81 -1.82 2.20
N LEU A 31 -1.50 -1.89 3.34
CA LEU A 31 -2.46 -0.88 3.75
C LEU A 31 -1.81 0.50 3.84
N PHE A 32 -0.64 0.60 4.47
CA PHE A 32 0.11 1.85 4.55
C PHE A 32 0.48 2.40 3.16
N ALA A 33 0.87 1.53 2.22
CA ALA A 33 1.14 1.94 0.85
C ALA A 33 -0.13 2.38 0.11
N PHE A 34 -1.26 1.70 0.32
CA PHE A 34 -2.56 2.08 -0.26
C PHE A 34 -3.04 3.45 0.23
N LEU A 35 -2.74 3.84 1.47
CA LEU A 35 -3.03 5.19 1.96
C LEU A 35 -2.25 6.30 1.24
N ARG A 36 -1.28 5.96 0.38
CA ARG A 36 -0.52 6.88 -0.47
C ARG A 36 -0.90 6.78 -1.95
N ASP A 37 -1.82 5.88 -2.30
CA ASP A 37 -2.40 5.75 -3.63
C ASP A 37 -3.74 6.48 -3.67
N ALA A 38 -3.87 7.50 -4.52
CA ALA A 38 -5.05 8.37 -4.54
C ALA A 38 -6.35 7.61 -4.88
N TYR A 39 -6.26 6.59 -5.75
CA TYR A 39 -7.41 5.78 -6.14
C TYR A 39 -7.83 4.84 -5.00
N ALA A 40 -6.86 4.23 -4.32
CA ALA A 40 -7.15 3.41 -3.14
C ALA A 40 -7.75 4.25 -2.00
N VAL A 41 -7.25 5.47 -1.76
CA VAL A 41 -7.81 6.40 -0.77
C VAL A 41 -9.25 6.80 -1.13
N GLU A 42 -9.54 7.06 -2.41
CA GLU A 42 -10.90 7.34 -2.87
C GLU A 42 -11.85 6.16 -2.54
N ILE A 43 -11.43 4.93 -2.84
CA ILE A 43 -12.21 3.73 -2.51
C ILE A 43 -12.45 3.64 -0.99
N LEU A 44 -11.41 3.80 -0.17
CA LEU A 44 -11.52 3.71 1.29
C LEU A 44 -12.48 4.77 1.86
N ARG A 45 -12.41 6.01 1.37
CA ARG A 45 -13.35 7.08 1.75
C ARG A 45 -14.79 6.76 1.34
N ASN A 46 -14.99 6.22 0.15
CA ASN A 46 -16.31 5.77 -0.31
C ASN A 46 -16.84 4.57 0.51
N CYS A 47 -15.96 3.86 1.21
CA CYS A 47 -16.32 2.83 2.21
C CYS A 47 -16.53 3.39 3.63
N GLY A 48 -16.41 4.71 3.84
CA GLY A 48 -16.63 5.35 5.15
C GLY A 48 -15.42 5.28 6.10
N VAL A 49 -14.22 5.02 5.59
CA VAL A 49 -12.97 5.14 6.35
C VAL A 49 -12.62 6.62 6.52
N ASP A 50 -12.28 7.02 7.75
CA ASP A 50 -11.81 8.36 8.13
C ASP A 50 -10.38 8.63 7.66
#